data_AF-A0A7X6FRU4-F1
#
_entry.id   AF-A0A7X6FRU4-F1
#
_cell.length_a   1.000
_cell.length_b   1.000
_cell.length_c   1.000
_cell.angle_alpha   90.00
_cell.angle_beta   90.00
_cell.angle_gamma   90.00
#
_symmetry.space_group_name_H-M   'P 1'
#
loop_
_entity.id
_entity.type
_entity.pdbx_description
1 polymer ?
#
loop_
_entity_poly.entity_id
_entity_poly.type
_entity_poly.pdbx_seq_one_letter_code
_entity_poly.pdbx_strand_id
1 'polypeptide(L)'
;MSLVSAQWMPAVSMKRIICHWTAGTNKANATDKKAYHLLIEGDGTVVKGNASIADNSGSLKDGYAAHTLNCNTDSIGVSMCAMAGAVESPFKPGSYPITKEQWAAFIKVVAELAAFYKIAVTNKTILFHAEVQANLGITQKNKWDVSRLVFEPSVVGAAAVGNKMRAEVLAAMSAPGSGPRADPRRSHCHHLDRGEDE
;
A
#
# COMPACT_ATOMS: atom_id res chain seq x y z
N MET A 1 -15.01 2.55 9.44
CA MET A 1 -15.08 3.33 8.16
C MET A 1 -13.82 3.07 7.37
N SER A 2 -13.93 2.83 6.05
CA SER A 2 -12.77 2.65 5.15
C SER A 2 -11.92 3.93 5.10
N LEU A 3 -10.60 3.81 4.98
CA LEU A 3 -9.72 4.94 4.68
C LEU A 3 -9.50 5.13 3.19
N VAL A 4 -9.58 4.06 2.39
CA VAL A 4 -9.39 4.11 0.95
C VAL A 4 -10.75 4.23 0.26
N SER A 5 -10.93 5.27 -0.55
CA SER A 5 -12.13 5.38 -1.39
C SER A 5 -12.21 4.21 -2.36
N ALA A 6 -13.40 3.59 -2.50
CA ALA A 6 -13.62 2.51 -3.46
C ALA A 6 -13.30 2.94 -4.91
N GLN A 7 -13.46 4.23 -5.24
CA GLN A 7 -13.11 4.77 -6.56
C GLN A 7 -11.59 4.75 -6.83
N TRP A 8 -10.76 4.56 -5.80
CA TRP A 8 -9.31 4.46 -5.92
C TRP A 8 -8.82 3.01 -6.04
N MET A 9 -9.74 2.03 -5.91
CA MET A 9 -9.46 0.61 -6.00
C MET A 9 -10.15 0.00 -7.23
N PRO A 10 -9.62 0.21 -8.44
CA PRO A 10 -10.20 -0.38 -9.64
C PRO A 10 -10.15 -1.91 -9.57
N ALA A 11 -11.16 -2.57 -10.16
CA ALA A 11 -11.29 -4.03 -10.22
C ALA A 11 -10.33 -4.65 -11.26
N VAL A 12 -9.04 -4.66 -10.92
CA VAL A 12 -7.94 -5.25 -11.69
C VAL A 12 -7.19 -6.28 -10.83
N SER A 13 -6.34 -7.10 -11.46
CA SER A 13 -5.49 -8.05 -10.72
C SER A 13 -4.21 -7.38 -10.25
N MET A 14 -3.84 -7.57 -8.98
CA MET A 14 -2.58 -7.11 -8.41
C MET A 14 -1.92 -8.24 -7.64
N LYS A 15 -0.58 -8.32 -7.67
CA LYS A 15 0.18 -9.39 -7.00
C LYS A 15 0.77 -8.94 -5.67
N ARG A 16 1.12 -7.66 -5.55
CA ARG A 16 1.93 -7.17 -4.43
C ARG A 16 1.55 -5.74 -4.01
N ILE A 17 1.90 -5.42 -2.77
CA ILE A 17 1.95 -4.06 -2.22
C ILE A 17 3.41 -3.81 -1.81
N ILE A 18 4.04 -2.80 -2.39
CA ILE A 18 5.38 -2.35 -1.99
C ILE A 18 5.24 -1.07 -1.20
N CYS A 19 5.72 -1.11 0.04
CA CYS A 19 5.57 -0.05 1.01
C CYS A 19 6.84 0.80 1.09
N HIS A 20 6.67 2.11 1.31
CA HIS A 20 7.74 3.09 1.22
C HIS A 20 7.63 4.18 2.29
N TRP A 21 8.68 5.00 2.38
CA TRP A 21 8.54 6.41 2.75
C TRP A 21 8.91 7.29 1.56
N THR A 22 8.56 8.58 1.59
CA THR A 22 8.85 9.49 0.48
C THR A 22 10.27 10.06 0.50
N ALA A 23 10.97 9.98 1.64
CA ALA A 23 12.16 10.79 1.92
C ALA A 23 11.87 12.31 1.78
N GLY A 24 10.62 12.70 2.04
CA GLY A 24 10.09 14.05 1.91
C GLY A 24 9.50 14.59 3.22
N THR A 25 8.67 15.61 3.10
CA THR A 25 8.00 16.23 4.25
C THR A 25 6.85 15.33 4.76
N ASN A 26 6.17 15.77 5.81
CA ASN A 26 4.97 15.11 6.32
C ASN A 26 3.70 15.34 5.47
N LYS A 27 3.81 15.99 4.31
CA LYS A 27 2.70 16.32 3.40
C LYS A 27 3.01 15.86 1.98
N ALA A 28 2.02 15.30 1.31
CA ALA A 28 2.19 14.78 -0.05
C ALA A 28 2.41 15.92 -1.04
N ASN A 29 3.56 15.91 -1.72
CA ASN A 29 3.90 16.90 -2.74
C ASN A 29 3.71 16.35 -4.18
N ALA A 30 3.99 17.18 -5.20
CA ALA A 30 3.83 16.80 -6.60
C ALA A 30 4.75 15.65 -7.05
N THR A 31 5.96 15.54 -6.47
CA THR A 31 6.90 14.45 -6.74
C THR A 31 6.36 13.15 -6.14
N ASP A 32 5.90 13.16 -4.90
CA ASP A 32 5.40 11.97 -4.23
C ASP A 32 4.16 11.43 -4.95
N LYS A 33 3.22 12.32 -5.34
CA LYS A 33 2.00 11.95 -6.08
C LYS A 33 2.27 11.35 -7.46
N LYS A 34 3.41 11.66 -8.08
CA LYS A 34 3.83 11.02 -9.34
C LYS A 34 4.42 9.62 -9.11
N ALA A 35 4.99 9.37 -7.93
CA ALA A 35 5.72 8.14 -7.66
C ALA A 35 4.84 7.02 -7.09
N TYR A 36 3.85 7.33 -6.25
CA TYR A 36 3.08 6.33 -5.49
C TYR A 36 1.58 6.38 -5.82
N HIS A 37 0.86 5.27 -5.59
CA HIS A 37 -0.60 5.23 -5.79
C HIS A 37 -1.35 5.85 -4.62
N LEU A 38 -0.91 5.58 -3.40
CA LEU A 38 -1.48 6.12 -2.16
C LEU A 38 -0.37 6.64 -1.26
N LEU A 39 -0.65 7.76 -0.62
CA LEU A 39 0.25 8.44 0.30
C LEU A 39 -0.44 8.65 1.64
N ILE A 40 0.29 8.50 2.72
CA ILE A 40 -0.21 8.75 4.07
C ILE A 40 0.60 9.92 4.63
N GLU A 41 -0.07 11.03 4.93
CA GLU A 41 0.53 12.20 5.55
C GLU A 41 0.81 11.97 7.04
N GLY A 42 1.61 12.84 7.66
CA GLY A 42 2.05 12.67 9.05
C GLY A 42 0.92 12.67 10.10
N ASP A 43 -0.26 13.18 9.74
CA ASP A 43 -1.48 13.17 10.56
C ASP A 43 -2.39 11.97 10.27
N GLY A 44 -1.98 11.06 9.38
CA GLY A 44 -2.77 9.90 8.95
C GLY A 44 -3.71 10.17 7.77
N THR A 45 -3.75 11.38 7.22
CA THR A 45 -4.54 11.70 6.03
C THR A 45 -4.08 10.86 4.84
N VAL A 46 -5.02 10.19 4.17
CA VAL A 46 -4.74 9.41 2.95
C VAL A 46 -4.94 10.29 1.72
N VAL A 47 -3.90 10.40 0.90
CA VAL A 47 -3.88 11.17 -0.33
C VAL A 47 -3.68 10.22 -1.52
N LYS A 48 -4.49 10.39 -2.56
CA LYS A 48 -4.33 9.66 -3.81
C LYS A 48 -3.16 10.24 -4.62
N GLY A 49 -2.33 9.37 -5.19
CA GLY A 49 -1.40 9.71 -6.25
C GLY A 49 -2.07 9.96 -7.59
N ASN A 50 -1.27 10.34 -8.57
CA ASN A 50 -1.73 10.69 -9.91
C ASN A 50 -2.08 9.44 -10.73
N ALA A 51 -1.23 8.41 -10.67
CA ALA A 51 -1.43 7.17 -11.39
C ALA A 51 -2.55 6.33 -10.77
N SER A 52 -3.33 5.66 -11.61
CA SER A 52 -4.27 4.64 -11.17
C SER A 52 -3.52 3.37 -10.80
N ILE A 53 -4.02 2.62 -9.81
CA ILE A 53 -3.51 1.26 -9.53
C ILE A 53 -3.56 0.37 -10.79
N ALA A 54 -4.56 0.60 -11.66
CA ALA A 54 -4.71 -0.13 -12.92
C ALA A 54 -3.53 0.09 -13.89
N ASP A 55 -2.80 1.20 -13.79
CA ASP A 55 -1.69 1.52 -14.69
C ASP A 55 -0.47 0.61 -14.46
N ASN A 56 -0.42 -0.07 -13.30
CA ASN A 56 0.59 -1.05 -12.94
C ASN A 56 0.14 -2.51 -13.16
N SER A 57 -1.12 -2.77 -13.53
CA SER A 57 -1.69 -4.13 -13.66
C SER A 57 -1.35 -4.80 -15.00
N GLY A 58 -0.74 -6.00 -14.95
CA GLY A 58 -0.42 -6.86 -16.09
C GLY A 58 0.74 -6.34 -16.95
N SER A 59 0.55 -5.18 -17.57
CA SER A 59 1.57 -4.47 -18.37
C SER A 59 1.55 -3.00 -17.97
N LEU A 60 2.74 -2.41 -17.76
CA LEU A 60 2.85 -1.00 -17.38
C LEU A 60 2.27 -0.10 -18.47
N LYS A 61 1.46 0.88 -18.07
CA LYS A 61 0.87 1.90 -18.95
C LYS A 61 1.67 3.20 -18.90
N ASP A 62 1.48 4.07 -19.87
CA ASP A 62 2.08 5.40 -19.82
C ASP A 62 1.56 6.17 -18.60
N GLY A 63 2.48 6.75 -17.83
CA GLY A 63 2.15 7.45 -16.59
C GLY A 63 1.94 6.56 -15.36
N TYR A 64 2.28 5.27 -15.42
CA TYR A 64 2.25 4.36 -14.27
C TYR A 64 3.08 4.86 -13.07
N ALA A 65 2.78 4.36 -11.88
CA ALA A 65 3.54 4.67 -10.67
C ALA A 65 4.88 3.91 -10.66
N ALA A 66 5.98 4.62 -10.89
CA ALA A 66 7.33 4.07 -10.92
C ALA A 66 8.02 4.11 -9.53
N HIS A 67 7.53 3.30 -8.59
CA HIS A 67 7.96 3.35 -7.18
C HIS A 67 9.07 2.34 -6.82
N THR A 68 9.26 1.26 -7.57
CA THR A 68 10.26 0.22 -7.25
C THR A 68 10.97 -0.27 -8.50
N LEU A 69 12.31 -0.12 -8.52
CA LEU A 69 13.14 -0.51 -9.66
C LEU A 69 12.87 -1.98 -10.04
N ASN A 70 12.49 -2.21 -11.30
CA ASN A 70 12.20 -3.54 -11.86
C ASN A 70 11.11 -4.35 -11.11
N CYS A 71 10.27 -3.70 -10.31
CA CYS A 71 9.23 -4.37 -9.52
C CYS A 71 7.89 -3.62 -9.54
N ASN A 72 7.62 -2.81 -10.58
CA ASN A 72 6.39 -2.01 -10.66
C ASN A 72 5.18 -2.81 -11.19
N THR A 73 5.41 -3.77 -12.10
CA THR A 73 4.33 -4.59 -12.66
C THR A 73 3.66 -5.43 -11.57
N ASP A 74 2.33 -5.35 -11.52
CA ASP A 74 1.45 -5.95 -10.53
C ASP A 74 1.78 -5.54 -9.07
N SER A 75 2.42 -4.39 -8.87
CA SER A 75 2.70 -3.81 -7.55
C SER A 75 1.90 -2.54 -7.29
N ILE A 76 1.33 -2.44 -6.10
CA ILE A 76 0.75 -1.21 -5.56
C ILE A 76 1.80 -0.52 -4.68
N GLY A 77 2.31 0.64 -5.10
CA GLY A 77 3.11 1.53 -4.25
C GLY A 77 2.28 2.32 -3.24
N VAL A 78 2.55 2.12 -1.94
CA VAL A 78 1.97 2.88 -0.81
C VAL A 78 3.11 3.52 -0.03
N SER A 79 3.02 4.83 0.26
CA SER A 79 4.13 5.56 0.89
C SER A 79 3.69 6.43 2.07
N MET A 80 4.51 6.45 3.12
CA MET A 80 4.40 7.41 4.21
C MET A 80 5.19 8.67 3.87
N CYS A 81 4.52 9.83 3.83
CA CYS A 81 5.17 11.13 3.64
C CYS A 81 6.03 11.46 4.86
N ALA A 82 7.35 11.26 4.77
CA ALA A 82 8.27 11.40 5.89
C ALA A 82 9.74 11.28 5.45
N MET A 83 10.62 11.46 6.42
CA MET A 83 12.05 11.11 6.42
C MET A 83 12.94 11.98 5.53
N ALA A 84 12.59 13.26 5.33
CA ALA A 84 13.47 14.20 4.66
C ALA A 84 14.81 14.32 5.40
N GLY A 85 15.90 14.02 4.70
CA GLY A 85 17.27 14.07 5.26
C GLY A 85 17.59 12.93 6.23
N ALA A 86 16.83 11.83 6.21
CA ALA A 86 17.12 10.67 7.04
C ALA A 86 18.45 10.00 6.68
N VAL A 87 19.15 9.51 7.70
CA VAL A 87 20.42 8.78 7.59
C VAL A 87 20.23 7.41 8.23
N GLU A 88 20.66 6.36 7.55
CA GLU A 88 20.50 4.98 8.04
C GLU A 88 21.43 4.66 9.21
N SER A 89 22.70 5.06 9.13
CA SER A 89 23.71 4.77 10.14
C SER A 89 24.78 5.89 10.27
N PRO A 90 25.04 6.43 11.48
CA PRO A 90 24.18 6.29 12.67
C PRO A 90 22.79 6.84 12.38
N PHE A 91 21.76 6.16 12.87
CA PHE A 91 20.39 6.47 12.49
C PHE A 91 20.00 7.89 12.91
N LYS A 92 19.52 8.67 11.95
CA LYS A 92 18.90 9.97 12.15
C LYS A 92 17.60 10.01 11.35
N PRO A 93 16.46 10.30 11.97
CA PRO A 93 15.17 10.25 11.27
C PRO A 93 14.94 11.41 10.29
N GLY A 94 15.82 12.43 10.30
CA GLY A 94 15.63 13.64 9.51
C GLY A 94 14.61 14.59 10.14
N SER A 95 14.15 15.58 9.37
CA SER A 95 13.29 16.67 9.87
C SER A 95 11.80 16.31 9.96
N TYR A 96 11.39 15.19 9.35
CA TYR A 96 9.99 14.76 9.29
C TYR A 96 9.88 13.27 9.65
N PRO A 97 10.10 12.87 10.90
CA PRO A 97 10.04 11.46 11.31
C PRO A 97 8.66 10.85 11.01
N ILE A 98 8.62 9.54 10.70
CA ILE A 98 7.35 8.80 10.66
C ILE A 98 6.69 8.86 12.05
N THR A 99 5.40 9.17 12.07
CA THR A 99 4.58 9.26 13.29
C THR A 99 3.82 7.95 13.56
N LYS A 100 3.34 7.77 14.80
CA LYS A 100 2.53 6.59 15.16
C LYS A 100 1.17 6.64 14.47
N GLU A 101 0.59 7.82 14.36
CA GLU A 101 -0.70 8.07 13.72
C GLU A 101 -0.64 7.74 12.22
N GLN A 102 0.43 8.18 11.54
CA GLN A 102 0.71 7.86 10.15
C GLN A 102 0.89 6.35 9.95
N TRP A 103 1.65 5.68 10.83
CA TRP A 103 1.83 4.24 10.77
C TRP A 103 0.51 3.48 10.93
N ALA A 104 -0.33 3.85 11.90
CA ALA A 104 -1.63 3.22 12.13
C ALA A 104 -2.56 3.37 10.91
N ALA A 105 -2.62 4.56 10.30
CA ALA A 105 -3.37 4.79 9.07
C ALA A 105 -2.81 3.97 7.89
N PHE A 106 -1.48 3.92 7.76
CA PHE A 106 -0.78 3.12 6.75
C PHE A 106 -1.13 1.62 6.86
N ILE A 107 -1.07 1.02 8.05
CA ILE A 107 -1.43 -0.39 8.27
C ILE A 107 -2.85 -0.67 7.79
N LYS A 108 -3.80 0.22 8.13
CA LYS A 108 -5.19 0.06 7.72
C LYS A 108 -5.37 0.18 6.20
N VAL A 109 -4.68 1.10 5.55
CA VAL A 109 -4.67 1.22 4.07
C VAL A 109 -4.14 -0.07 3.43
N VAL A 110 -3.01 -0.59 3.92
CA VAL A 110 -2.43 -1.84 3.38
C VAL A 110 -3.37 -3.03 3.60
N ALA A 111 -4.04 -3.12 4.76
CA ALA A 111 -5.04 -4.14 5.04
C ALA A 111 -6.27 -4.06 4.11
N GLU A 112 -6.79 -2.85 3.87
CA GLU A 112 -7.91 -2.63 2.93
C GLU A 112 -7.55 -3.05 1.50
N LEU A 113 -6.35 -2.69 1.03
CA LEU A 113 -5.85 -3.11 -0.28
C LEU A 113 -5.63 -4.63 -0.36
N ALA A 114 -5.01 -5.22 0.66
CA ALA A 114 -4.76 -6.66 0.70
C ALA A 114 -6.06 -7.46 0.63
N ALA A 115 -7.09 -7.02 1.38
CA ALA A 115 -8.41 -7.64 1.35
C ALA A 115 -9.10 -7.47 -0.01
N PHE A 116 -9.11 -6.26 -0.58
CA PHE A 116 -9.78 -5.97 -1.83
C PHE A 116 -9.18 -6.74 -3.02
N TYR A 117 -7.84 -6.71 -3.14
CA TYR A 117 -7.12 -7.37 -4.23
C TYR A 117 -6.80 -8.85 -3.95
N LYS A 118 -7.22 -9.39 -2.80
CA LYS A 118 -6.94 -10.76 -2.35
C LYS A 118 -5.44 -11.09 -2.35
N ILE A 119 -4.62 -10.12 -1.94
CA ILE A 119 -3.17 -10.28 -1.84
C ILE A 119 -2.86 -10.95 -0.50
N ALA A 120 -2.25 -12.13 -0.55
CA ALA A 120 -1.82 -12.84 0.67
C ALA A 120 -0.83 -11.99 1.48
N VAL A 121 -0.88 -12.05 2.80
CA VAL A 121 0.07 -11.31 3.66
C VAL A 121 1.34 -12.15 3.85
N THR A 122 2.34 -11.94 3.00
CA THR A 122 3.63 -12.65 3.05
C THR A 122 4.79 -11.69 2.80
N ASN A 123 6.01 -12.11 3.12
CA ASN A 123 7.23 -11.33 2.84
C ASN A 123 7.55 -11.17 1.33
N LYS A 124 6.80 -11.84 0.44
CA LYS A 124 6.93 -11.72 -1.03
C LYS A 124 5.82 -10.90 -1.68
N THR A 125 4.77 -10.59 -0.93
CA THR A 125 3.54 -9.97 -1.47
C THR A 125 3.18 -8.66 -0.77
N ILE A 126 3.54 -8.50 0.51
CA ILE A 126 3.43 -7.22 1.23
C ILE A 126 4.75 -6.97 1.95
N LEU A 127 5.52 -6.04 1.41
CA LEU A 127 6.90 -5.83 1.80
C LEU A 127 7.30 -4.37 1.66
N PHE A 128 8.26 -3.94 2.46
CA PHE A 128 8.92 -2.65 2.25
C PHE A 128 9.94 -2.72 1.10
N HIS A 129 10.28 -1.59 0.49
CA HIS A 129 11.33 -1.50 -0.54
C HIS A 129 12.65 -2.14 -0.06
N ALA A 130 13.01 -1.92 1.20
CA ALA A 130 14.18 -2.50 1.87
C ALA A 130 14.24 -4.04 1.82
N GLU A 131 13.08 -4.70 1.71
CA GLU A 131 12.97 -6.15 1.68
C GLU A 131 13.03 -6.73 0.25
N VAL A 132 12.79 -5.92 -0.79
CA VAL A 132 12.58 -6.40 -2.17
C VAL A 132 13.77 -7.20 -2.69
N GLN A 133 15.00 -6.72 -2.49
CA GLN A 133 16.18 -7.43 -2.99
C GLN A 133 16.38 -8.78 -2.29
N ALA A 134 16.24 -8.82 -0.96
CA ALA A 134 16.45 -10.03 -0.17
C ALA A 134 15.33 -11.06 -0.39
N ASN A 135 14.06 -10.61 -0.48
CA ASN A 135 12.91 -11.52 -0.54
C ASN A 135 12.53 -11.93 -1.96
N LEU A 136 12.79 -11.08 -2.97
CA LEU A 136 12.39 -11.31 -4.36
C LEU A 136 13.58 -11.52 -5.31
N GLY A 137 14.83 -11.28 -4.88
CA GLY A 137 16.00 -11.39 -5.75
C GLY A 137 16.11 -10.30 -6.81
N ILE A 138 15.35 -9.20 -6.69
CA ILE A 138 15.34 -8.08 -7.65
C ILE A 138 16.25 -6.98 -7.13
N THR A 139 17.33 -6.66 -7.84
CA THR A 139 18.32 -5.64 -7.45
C THR A 139 17.67 -4.27 -7.14
N GLN A 140 17.94 -3.73 -5.96
CA GLN A 140 17.40 -2.43 -5.49
C GLN A 140 18.45 -1.38 -5.12
N LYS A 141 19.74 -1.61 -5.37
CA LYS A 141 20.82 -0.62 -5.11
C LYS A 141 20.86 -0.12 -3.65
N ASN A 142 20.79 -1.03 -2.68
CA ASN A 142 20.90 -0.74 -1.24
C ASN A 142 19.82 0.21 -0.70
N LYS A 143 18.60 0.12 -1.24
CA LYS A 143 17.42 0.79 -0.67
C LYS A 143 17.13 0.21 0.72
N TRP A 144 16.85 1.10 1.67
CA TRP A 144 16.64 0.77 3.08
C TRP A 144 15.29 1.25 3.61
N ASP A 145 14.41 1.78 2.76
CA ASP A 145 13.08 2.24 3.13
C ASP A 145 12.08 1.06 3.17
N VAL A 146 11.54 0.64 4.30
CA VAL A 146 11.70 1.12 5.67
C VAL A 146 12.41 0.03 6.49
N SER A 147 13.57 0.35 7.05
CA SER A 147 14.34 -0.54 7.94
C SER A 147 14.45 -0.01 9.37
N ARG A 148 13.84 1.16 9.66
CA ARG A 148 13.87 1.83 10.97
C ARG A 148 12.53 2.49 11.28
N LEU A 149 12.08 2.39 12.54
CA LEU A 149 10.90 3.10 13.05
C LEU A 149 11.31 4.08 14.15
N VAL A 150 10.89 5.34 14.02
CA VAL A 150 11.25 6.39 14.99
C VAL A 150 10.52 6.20 16.32
N PHE A 151 9.26 5.82 16.24
CA PHE A 151 8.39 5.64 17.40
C PHE A 151 8.57 4.29 18.11
N GLU A 152 9.36 3.38 17.52
CA GLU A 152 9.68 2.06 18.09
C GLU A 152 11.15 1.70 17.78
N PRO A 153 12.13 2.38 18.43
CA PRO A 153 13.54 2.27 18.08
C PRO A 153 14.16 0.88 18.25
N SER A 154 13.51 -0.01 19.01
CA SER A 154 13.92 -1.41 19.19
C SER A 154 13.70 -2.27 17.95
N VAL A 155 12.85 -1.85 17.01
CA VAL A 155 12.60 -2.57 15.76
C VAL A 155 13.56 -2.08 14.68
N VAL A 156 14.59 -2.89 14.41
CA VAL A 156 15.70 -2.52 13.53
C VAL A 156 15.89 -3.56 12.44
N GLY A 157 16.06 -3.09 11.21
CA GLY A 157 16.33 -3.90 10.03
C GLY A 157 15.07 -4.22 9.23
N ALA A 158 15.24 -4.40 7.92
CA ALA A 158 14.16 -4.58 6.95
C ALA A 158 13.23 -5.75 7.33
N ALA A 159 13.79 -6.90 7.74
CA ALA A 159 13.00 -8.06 8.13
C ALA A 159 12.16 -7.83 9.38
N ALA A 160 12.72 -7.18 10.41
CA ALA A 160 11.99 -6.91 11.65
C ALA A 160 10.84 -5.93 11.43
N VAL A 161 11.09 -4.83 10.71
CA VAL A 161 10.08 -3.83 10.36
C VAL A 161 8.99 -4.44 9.45
N GLY A 162 9.37 -5.20 8.44
CA GLY A 162 8.43 -5.90 7.56
C GLY A 162 7.56 -6.92 8.30
N ASN A 163 8.14 -7.70 9.22
CA ASN A 163 7.40 -8.67 10.02
C ASN A 163 6.37 -7.99 10.93
N LYS A 164 6.75 -6.87 11.56
CA LYS A 164 5.83 -6.04 12.35
C LYS A 164 4.66 -5.54 11.50
N MET A 165 4.94 -4.92 10.35
CA MET A 165 3.89 -4.45 9.43
C MET A 165 2.93 -5.58 9.06
N ARG A 166 3.45 -6.74 8.63
CA ARG A 166 2.60 -7.88 8.22
C ARG A 166 1.75 -8.41 9.37
N ALA A 167 2.30 -8.49 10.59
CA ALA A 167 1.54 -8.90 11.78
C ALA A 167 0.39 -7.92 12.07
N GLU A 168 0.64 -6.62 12.00
CA GLU A 168 -0.37 -5.58 12.22
C GLU A 168 -1.41 -5.52 11.11
N VAL A 169 -1.01 -5.75 9.84
CA VAL A 169 -1.93 -5.88 8.69
C VAL A 169 -2.87 -7.08 8.90
N LEU A 170 -2.35 -8.25 9.30
CA LEU A 170 -3.18 -9.43 9.60
C LEU A 170 -4.17 -9.16 10.74
N ALA A 171 -3.71 -8.49 11.80
CA ALA A 171 -4.58 -8.10 12.91
C ALA A 171 -5.69 -7.14 12.45
N ALA A 172 -5.36 -6.15 11.62
CA ALA A 172 -6.33 -5.20 11.07
C ALA A 172 -7.34 -5.85 10.12
N MET A 173 -6.93 -6.86 9.34
CA MET A 173 -7.84 -7.64 8.48
C MET A 173 -8.79 -8.54 9.28
N SER A 174 -8.39 -8.98 10.47
CA SER A 174 -9.18 -9.87 11.34
C SER A 174 -10.14 -9.11 12.27
N ALA A 175 -10.00 -7.79 12.38
CA ALA A 175 -10.86 -6.96 13.22
C ALA A 175 -12.28 -6.88 12.62
N PRO A 176 -13.34 -7.18 13.40
CA PRO A 176 -14.72 -7.11 12.91
C PRO A 176 -15.09 -5.66 12.52
N GLY A 177 -15.27 -5.39 11.23
CA GLY A 177 -15.75 -4.09 10.72
C GLY A 177 -15.24 -3.61 9.36
N SER A 178 -14.47 -4.40 8.60
CA SER A 178 -13.78 -3.97 7.36
C SER A 178 -14.28 -4.63 6.05
N GLY A 179 -15.40 -5.37 6.08
CA GLY A 179 -16.00 -5.90 4.85
C GLY A 179 -16.78 -4.82 4.07
N PRO A 180 -16.75 -4.82 2.71
CA PRO A 180 -17.70 -4.03 1.94
C PRO A 180 -19.11 -4.57 2.24
N ARG A 181 -20.00 -3.69 2.70
CA ARG A 181 -21.42 -4.01 2.82
C ARG A 181 -21.94 -4.29 1.40
N ALA A 182 -22.37 -5.52 1.12
CA ALA A 182 -22.98 -5.85 -0.16
C ALA A 182 -24.19 -4.93 -0.41
N ASP A 183 -24.24 -4.29 -1.58
CA ASP A 183 -25.41 -3.51 -2.03
C ASP A 183 -26.59 -4.48 -2.21
N PRO A 184 -27.71 -4.32 -1.48
CA PRO A 184 -28.86 -5.22 -1.59
C PRO A 184 -29.61 -5.08 -2.92
N ARG A 185 -29.21 -4.19 -3.85
CA ARG A 185 -29.97 -3.92 -5.09
C ARG A 185 -29.57 -4.76 -6.31
N ARG A 186 -28.97 -5.94 -6.12
CA ARG A 186 -28.73 -6.87 -7.24
C ARG A 186 -29.17 -8.29 -6.92
N SER A 187 -30.46 -8.45 -6.66
CA SER A 187 -31.15 -9.72 -6.86
C SER A 187 -32.50 -9.42 -7.50
N HIS A 188 -32.59 -9.61 -8.81
CA HIS A 188 -33.64 -10.40 -9.45
C HIS A 188 -33.36 -10.45 -10.95
N CYS A 189 -32.69 -11.52 -11.37
CA CYS A 189 -32.80 -12.05 -12.72
C CYS A 189 -33.16 -13.53 -12.56
N HIS A 190 -34.45 -13.83 -12.68
CA HIS A 190 -34.98 -15.16 -13.00
C HIS A 190 -35.79 -14.94 -14.28
N HIS A 191 -35.23 -15.32 -15.42
CA HIS A 191 -35.43 -16.60 -16.12
C HIS A 191 -36.76 -16.63 -16.90
N LEU A 192 -36.60 -16.89 -18.19
CA LEU A 192 -37.58 -16.98 -19.28
C LEU A 192 -38.59 -18.11 -19.02
N ASP A 193 -39.83 -17.98 -19.51
CA ASP A 193 -40.27 -18.68 -20.74
C ASP A 193 -41.72 -18.36 -21.18
N ARG A 194 -42.01 -18.78 -22.41
CA ARG A 194 -43.09 -18.46 -23.36
C ARG A 194 -44.47 -19.10 -23.09
N GLY A 195 -45.46 -18.63 -23.88
CA GLY A 195 -46.71 -19.32 -24.26
C GLY A 195 -47.96 -18.67 -23.66
N GLU A 196 -49.12 -18.55 -24.29
CA GLU A 196 -49.66 -18.77 -25.64
C GLU A 196 -51.05 -18.09 -25.64
N ASP A 197 -51.68 -18.01 -26.80
CA ASP A 197 -52.91 -17.28 -27.13
C ASP A 197 -54.19 -17.69 -26.35
N GLU A 198 -55.04 -16.70 -26.00
CA GLU A 198 -56.51 -16.64 -26.22
C GLU A 198 -57.11 -15.32 -25.67
#